data_AF-A0A1J3INU3-F1
#
_entry.id   AF-A0A1J3INU3-F1
#
_cell.length_a   1.000
_cell.length_b   1.000
_cell.length_c   1.000
_cell.angle_alpha   90.00
_cell.angle_beta   90.00
_cell.angle_gamma   90.00
#
_symmetry.space_group_name_H-M   'P 1'
#
loop_
_entity.id
_entity.type
_entity.pdbx_description
1 polymer ?
#
loop_
_entity_poly.entity_id
_entity_poly.type
_entity_poly.pdbx_seq_one_letter_code
_entity_poly.pdbx_strand_id
1 'polypeptide(L)'
;KNGMTHAILEVVAGGIVQTAKDIHRYVRCTLLNSTKPFEDVVKSAQDSLRWLCHRKFLEWNEETKLYSTTPLGRGAFGSSLCPEESLIVLDDLLRAREGLVMASDLHLVYLVTPINVGVEPNWELYYERFMK
;
A
#
# COMPACT_ATOMS: atom_id res chain seq x y z
N LYS A 1 -8.60 8.17 5.18
CA LYS A 1 -9.65 7.73 4.23
C LYS A 1 -9.34 6.39 3.54
N ASN A 2 -8.22 5.71 3.85
CA ASN A 2 -7.76 4.53 3.08
C ASN A 2 -7.82 3.20 3.87
N GLY A 3 -8.45 3.19 5.05
CA GLY A 3 -8.46 2.00 5.91
C GLY A 3 -9.07 0.76 5.25
N MET A 4 -10.12 0.92 4.43
CA MET A 4 -10.71 -0.19 3.68
C MET A 4 -9.74 -0.76 2.64
N THR A 5 -9.02 0.08 1.89
CA THR A 5 -8.09 -0.36 0.84
C THR A 5 -6.93 -1.16 1.44
N HIS A 6 -6.34 -0.67 2.53
CA HIS A 6 -5.28 -1.40 3.21
C HIS A 6 -5.79 -2.74 3.77
N ALA A 7 -6.93 -2.73 4.46
CA ALA A 7 -7.48 -3.96 5.05
C ALA A 7 -7.87 -5.01 3.99
N ILE A 8 -8.40 -4.59 2.83
CA ILE A 8 -8.69 -5.50 1.71
C ILE A 8 -7.39 -6.09 1.14
N LEU A 9 -6.33 -5.29 0.97
CA LEU A 9 -5.04 -5.81 0.54
C LEU A 9 -4.53 -6.89 1.52
N GLU A 10 -4.59 -6.64 2.82
CA GLU A 10 -4.10 -7.58 3.83
C GLU A 10 -4.85 -8.92 3.79
N VAL A 11 -6.19 -8.91 3.72
CA VAL A 11 -6.97 -10.16 3.74
C VAL A 11 -6.82 -10.96 2.46
N VAL A 12 -6.59 -10.31 1.31
CA VAL A 12 -6.35 -11.00 0.04
C VAL A 12 -4.90 -11.51 -0.04
N ALA A 13 -3.92 -10.70 0.37
CA ALA A 13 -2.51 -11.07 0.41
C ALA A 13 -2.22 -12.18 1.41
N GLY A 14 -2.91 -12.18 2.55
CA GLY A 14 -2.88 -13.27 3.54
C GLY A 14 -3.63 -14.53 3.11
N GLY A 15 -4.32 -14.53 1.96
CA GLY A 15 -5.07 -15.67 1.44
C GLY A 15 -6.36 -16.00 2.19
N ILE A 16 -6.85 -15.10 3.04
CA ILE A 16 -8.08 -15.28 3.83
C ILE A 16 -9.32 -15.04 2.97
N VAL A 17 -9.21 -14.11 2.01
CA VAL A 17 -10.31 -13.66 1.14
C VAL A 17 -9.85 -13.76 -0.31
N GLN A 18 -10.54 -14.56 -1.11
CA GLN A 18 -10.17 -14.75 -2.53
C GLN A 18 -11.37 -14.63 -3.48
N THR A 19 -12.59 -14.84 -3.01
CA THR A 19 -13.80 -14.74 -3.84
C THR A 19 -14.64 -13.52 -3.49
N ALA A 20 -15.54 -13.11 -4.39
CA ALA A 20 -16.54 -12.08 -4.09
C ALA A 20 -17.39 -12.42 -2.85
N LYS A 21 -17.71 -13.71 -2.64
CA LYS A 21 -18.47 -14.18 -1.48
C LYS A 21 -17.70 -13.97 -0.17
N ASP A 22 -16.39 -14.20 -0.19
CA ASP A 22 -15.53 -13.98 0.98
C ASP A 22 -15.47 -12.50 1.35
N ILE A 23 -15.47 -11.62 0.35
CA ILE A 23 -15.48 -10.16 0.57
C ILE A 23 -16.78 -9.73 1.24
N HIS A 24 -17.93 -10.22 0.77
CA HIS A 24 -19.20 -9.96 1.43
C HIS A 24 -19.21 -10.46 2.89
N ARG A 25 -18.64 -11.65 3.14
CA ARG A 25 -18.52 -12.20 4.51
C ARG A 25 -17.60 -11.34 5.37
N TYR A 26 -16.45 -10.92 4.85
CA TYR A 26 -15.51 -10.05 5.52
C TYR A 26 -16.15 -8.71 5.90
N VAL A 27 -16.79 -8.04 4.94
CA VAL A 27 -17.47 -6.76 5.15
C VAL A 27 -18.51 -6.84 6.25
N ARG A 28 -19.31 -7.92 6.31
CA ARG A 28 -20.33 -8.11 7.36
C ARG A 28 -19.76 -8.09 8.78
N CYS A 29 -18.50 -8.49 8.95
CA CYS A 29 -17.83 -8.56 10.24
C CYS A 29 -17.10 -7.25 10.62
N THR A 30 -17.11 -6.24 9.76
CA THR A 30 -16.42 -4.96 10.05
C THR A 30 -17.25 -4.05 10.95
N LEU A 31 -16.56 -3.25 11.79
CA LEU A 31 -17.20 -2.18 12.56
C LEU A 31 -17.92 -1.16 11.64
N LEU A 32 -17.37 -0.91 10.45
CA LEU A 32 -17.98 -0.01 9.48
C LEU A 32 -19.38 -0.47 9.07
N ASN A 33 -19.58 -1.77 8.87
CA ASN A 33 -20.91 -2.34 8.60
C ASN A 33 -21.89 -2.24 9.77
N SER A 34 -21.40 -2.12 11.01
CA SER A 34 -22.27 -1.84 12.17
C SER A 34 -22.76 -0.38 12.23
N THR A 35 -22.14 0.53 11.46
CA THR A 35 -22.40 1.98 11.53
C THR A 35 -22.96 2.56 10.24
N LYS A 36 -22.88 1.83 9.12
CA LYS A 36 -23.34 2.24 7.79
C LYS A 36 -24.17 1.13 7.14
N PRO A 37 -25.06 1.47 6.18
CA PRO A 37 -25.79 0.48 5.40
C PRO A 37 -24.83 -0.50 4.71
N PHE A 38 -25.19 -1.79 4.70
CA PHE A 38 -24.34 -2.85 4.14
C PHE A 38 -23.94 -2.59 2.68
N GLU A 39 -24.87 -2.08 1.86
CA GLU A 39 -24.61 -1.78 0.45
C GLU A 39 -23.52 -0.73 0.25
N ASP A 40 -23.48 0.30 1.10
CA ASP A 40 -22.45 1.35 1.04
C ASP A 40 -21.07 0.79 1.38
N VAL A 41 -21.00 -0.11 2.38
CA VAL A 41 -19.73 -0.73 2.79
C VAL A 41 -19.23 -1.72 1.74
N VAL A 42 -20.14 -2.50 1.14
CA VAL A 42 -19.81 -3.38 0.02
C VAL A 42 -19.28 -2.57 -1.16
N LYS A 43 -19.93 -1.45 -1.50
CA LYS A 43 -19.47 -0.57 -2.56
C LYS A 43 -18.08 -0.02 -2.27
N SER A 44 -17.82 0.41 -1.04
CA SER A 44 -16.48 0.85 -0.63
C SER A 44 -15.43 -0.26 -0.76
N ALA A 45 -15.74 -1.50 -0.38
CA ALA A 45 -14.83 -2.63 -0.54
C ALA A 45 -14.56 -2.96 -2.03
N GLN A 46 -15.60 -2.88 -2.87
CA GLN A 46 -15.47 -3.07 -4.32
C GLN A 46 -14.62 -1.97 -4.97
N ASP A 47 -14.79 -0.71 -4.57
CA ASP A 47 -13.98 0.39 -5.06
C ASP A 47 -12.50 0.23 -4.64
N SER A 48 -12.24 -0.23 -3.41
CA SER A 48 -10.90 -0.60 -2.94
C SER A 48 -10.28 -1.73 -3.78
N LEU A 49 -11.02 -2.80 -4.08
CA LEU A 49 -10.54 -3.87 -4.96
C LEU A 49 -10.19 -3.37 -6.35
N ARG A 50 -11.07 -2.55 -6.95
CA ARG A 50 -10.83 -1.98 -8.29
C ARG A 50 -9.57 -1.14 -8.31
N TRP A 51 -9.37 -0.32 -7.28
CA TRP A 51 -8.16 0.47 -7.14
C TRP A 51 -6.92 -0.41 -6.99
N LEU A 52 -6.96 -1.45 -6.15
CA LEU A 52 -5.86 -2.38 -5.94
C LEU A 52 -5.51 -3.16 -7.23
N CYS A 53 -6.51 -3.60 -7.99
CA CYS A 53 -6.29 -4.22 -9.30
C CYS A 53 -5.71 -3.25 -10.30
N HIS A 54 -6.23 -2.02 -10.36
CA HIS A 54 -5.74 -0.98 -11.26
C HIS A 54 -4.28 -0.62 -10.97
N ARG A 55 -3.90 -0.52 -9.69
CA ARG A 55 -2.53 -0.22 -9.23
C ARG A 55 -1.63 -1.46 -9.15
N LYS A 56 -2.05 -2.61 -9.66
CA LYS A 56 -1.26 -3.85 -9.75
C LYS A 56 -0.84 -4.44 -8.39
N PHE A 57 -1.60 -4.21 -7.33
CA PHE A 57 -1.44 -4.95 -6.07
C PHE A 57 -2.11 -6.32 -6.12
N LEU A 58 -3.26 -6.39 -6.77
CA LEU A 58 -4.07 -7.60 -6.92
C LEU A 58 -4.36 -7.88 -8.41
N GLU A 59 -4.69 -9.13 -8.70
CA GLU A 59 -5.14 -9.57 -10.02
C GLU A 59 -6.39 -10.42 -9.89
N TRP A 60 -7.37 -10.17 -10.75
CA TRP A 60 -8.59 -10.96 -10.86
C TRP A 60 -8.45 -11.97 -12.00
N ASN A 61 -8.67 -13.24 -11.70
CA ASN A 61 -8.67 -14.30 -12.70
C ASN A 61 -10.11 -14.63 -13.11
N GLU A 62 -10.44 -14.39 -14.38
CA GLU A 62 -11.80 -14.57 -14.90
C GLU A 62 -12.26 -16.04 -14.99
N GLU A 63 -11.34 -16.98 -15.12
CA GLU A 63 -11.65 -18.42 -15.23
C GLU A 63 -11.96 -19.02 -13.85
N THR A 64 -11.09 -18.74 -12.89
CA THR A 64 -11.19 -19.27 -11.52
C THR A 64 -12.12 -18.45 -10.63
N LYS A 65 -12.42 -17.20 -11.02
CA LYS A 65 -13.17 -16.22 -10.22
C LYS A 65 -12.51 -15.95 -8.85
N LEU A 66 -11.18 -15.93 -8.85
CA LEU A 66 -10.35 -15.68 -7.67
C LEU A 66 -9.52 -14.42 -7.83
N TYR A 67 -9.39 -13.68 -6.73
CA TYR A 67 -8.35 -12.68 -6.54
C TYR A 67 -7.05 -13.35 -6.15
N SER A 68 -5.96 -12.90 -6.77
CA SER A 68 -4.60 -13.29 -6.44
C SER A 68 -3.76 -12.04 -6.19
N THR A 69 -2.67 -12.21 -5.44
CA THR A 69 -1.80 -11.11 -5.04
C THR A 69 -0.56 -11.08 -5.92
N THR A 70 -0.20 -9.90 -6.44
CA THR A 70 0.99 -9.71 -7.27
C THR A 70 2.27 -9.65 -6.42
N PRO A 71 3.48 -9.65 -7.02
CA PRO A 71 4.70 -9.39 -6.26
C PRO A 71 4.68 -8.06 -5.50
N LEU A 72 4.12 -6.99 -6.10
CA LEU A 72 3.96 -5.69 -5.43
C LEU A 72 3.00 -5.80 -4.23
N GLY A 73 1.86 -6.48 -4.40
CA GLY A 73 0.91 -6.73 -3.32
C GLY A 73 1.51 -7.49 -2.16
N ARG A 74 2.31 -8.53 -2.44
CA ARG A 74 3.02 -9.30 -1.41
C ARG A 74 4.10 -8.47 -0.72
N GLY A 75 4.83 -7.64 -1.47
CA GLY A 75 5.83 -6.74 -0.91
C GLY A 75 5.21 -5.74 0.05
N ALA A 76 4.10 -5.11 -0.34
CA ALA A 76 3.35 -4.18 0.49
C ALA A 76 2.80 -4.84 1.77
N PHE A 77 2.20 -6.03 1.64
CA PHE A 77 1.76 -6.81 2.79
C PHE A 77 2.92 -7.16 3.73
N GLY A 78 4.05 -7.62 3.18
CA GLY A 78 5.23 -8.01 3.96
C GLY A 78 5.97 -6.84 4.61
N SER A 79 5.88 -5.63 4.05
CA SER A 79 6.48 -4.41 4.62
C SER A 79 5.57 -3.67 5.60
N SER A 80 4.31 -4.10 5.73
CA SER A 80 3.27 -3.42 6.53
C SER A 80 3.04 -1.95 6.12
N LEU A 81 3.42 -1.59 4.88
CA LEU A 81 3.14 -0.28 4.31
C LEU A 81 1.73 -0.25 3.74
N CYS A 82 1.05 0.87 3.89
CA CYS A 82 -0.21 1.03 3.18
C CYS A 82 0.04 1.05 1.65
N PRO A 83 -1.00 0.78 0.83
CA PRO A 83 -0.81 0.70 -0.61
C PRO A 83 -0.23 1.98 -1.24
N GLU A 84 -0.60 3.16 -0.73
CA GLU A 84 -0.05 4.42 -1.22
C GLU A 84 1.44 4.61 -0.86
N GLU A 85 1.83 4.29 0.37
CA GLU A 85 3.23 4.30 0.82
C GLU A 85 4.09 3.31 0.02
N SER A 86 3.55 2.13 -0.25
CA SER A 86 4.21 1.10 -1.05
C SER A 86 4.53 1.56 -2.47
N LEU A 87 3.67 2.40 -3.06
CA LEU A 87 3.91 2.98 -4.39
C LEU A 87 5.06 3.99 -4.38
N ILE A 88 5.20 4.77 -3.31
CA ILE A 88 6.30 5.73 -3.14
C ILE A 88 7.63 4.97 -3.05
N VAL A 89 7.69 3.96 -2.17
CA VAL A 89 8.89 3.14 -2.00
C VAL A 89 9.24 2.39 -3.29
N LEU A 90 8.25 1.87 -4.02
CA LEU A 90 8.50 1.25 -5.33
C LEU A 90 9.12 2.24 -6.32
N ASP A 91 8.60 3.46 -6.40
CA ASP A 91 9.13 4.49 -7.29
C ASP A 91 10.58 4.88 -6.93
N ASP A 92 10.87 5.08 -5.64
CA ASP A 92 12.22 5.34 -5.14
C ASP A 92 13.20 4.23 -5.52
N LEU A 93 12.80 2.96 -5.32
CA LEU A 93 13.62 1.81 -5.67
C LEU A 93 13.81 1.66 -7.18
N LEU A 94 12.78 1.92 -7.99
CA LEU A 94 12.90 1.89 -9.45
C LEU A 94 13.89 2.95 -9.94
N ARG A 95 13.85 4.17 -9.38
CA ARG A 95 14.80 5.24 -9.72
C ARG A 95 16.21 4.91 -9.26
N ALA A 96 16.37 4.38 -8.05
CA ALA A 96 17.68 3.97 -7.54
C ALA A 96 18.33 2.85 -8.38
N ARG A 97 17.52 1.96 -8.99
CA ARG A 97 18.02 0.91 -9.89
C ARG A 97 18.65 1.44 -11.17
N GLU A 98 18.24 2.61 -11.65
CA GLU A 98 18.82 3.25 -12.84
C GLU A 98 20.14 3.99 -12.52
N GLY A 99 20.42 4.28 -11.25
CA GLY A 99 21.58 5.08 -10.85
C GLY A 99 21.85 5.09 -9.35
N LEU A 100 22.34 3.97 -8.81
CA LEU A 100 22.68 3.88 -7.39
C LEU A 100 24.07 4.49 -7.12
N VAL A 101 24.10 5.66 -6.49
CA VAL A 101 25.34 6.27 -5.97
C VAL A 101 25.93 5.43 -4.83
N MET A 102 27.09 4.81 -5.06
CA MET A 102 27.83 4.02 -4.07
C MET A 102 29.09 4.73 -3.53
N ALA A 103 29.20 6.05 -3.71
CA ALA A 103 30.32 6.83 -3.20
C ALA A 103 30.31 6.96 -1.66
N SER A 104 29.14 6.80 -1.04
CA SER A 104 28.92 6.70 0.39
C SER A 104 27.62 5.97 0.67
N ASP A 105 27.37 5.66 1.94
CA ASP A 105 26.12 5.00 2.36
C ASP A 105 24.90 5.94 2.33
N LEU A 106 25.08 7.23 2.04
CA LEU A 106 24.01 8.23 2.12
C LEU A 106 22.78 7.89 1.25
N HIS A 107 23.00 7.37 0.04
CA HIS A 107 21.89 6.98 -0.83
C HIS A 107 21.16 5.73 -0.30
N LEU A 108 21.87 4.80 0.33
CA LEU A 108 21.25 3.65 0.99
C LEU A 108 20.43 4.09 2.21
N VAL A 109 20.97 5.01 3.02
CA VAL A 109 20.27 5.62 4.15
C VAL A 109 18.99 6.33 3.70
N TYR A 110 19.05 7.07 2.58
CA TYR A 110 17.86 7.72 2.00
C TYR A 110 16.76 6.70 1.68
N LEU A 111 17.09 5.58 1.02
CA LEU A 111 16.10 4.57 0.62
C LEU A 111 15.44 3.83 1.80
N VAL A 112 16.08 3.77 2.96
CA VAL A 112 15.53 3.15 4.17
C VAL A 112 14.96 4.16 5.17
N THR A 113 15.01 5.46 4.86
CA THR A 113 14.46 6.50 5.73
C THR A 113 12.93 6.42 5.71
N PRO A 114 12.26 6.33 6.88
CA PRO A 114 10.81 6.22 6.94
C PRO A 114 10.10 7.42 6.29
N ILE A 115 9.23 7.15 5.32
CA ILE A 115 8.46 8.18 4.58
C ILE A 115 7.22 8.69 5.34
N ASN A 116 6.82 7.99 6.40
CA ASN A 116 5.61 8.27 7.17
C ASN A 116 5.87 8.99 8.50
N VAL A 117 7.11 9.41 8.74
CA VAL A 117 7.51 10.16 9.93
C VAL A 117 7.80 11.60 9.55
N GLY A 118 6.95 12.52 10.01
CA GLY A 118 7.20 13.95 9.89
C GLY A 118 8.23 14.39 10.92
N VAL A 119 9.33 14.97 10.46
CA VAL A 119 10.29 15.69 11.29
C VAL A 119 10.31 17.13 10.80
N GLU A 120 10.14 18.11 11.69
CA GLU A 120 10.33 19.51 11.35
C GLU A 120 11.82 19.84 11.51
N PRO A 121 12.57 20.03 10.41
CA PRO A 121 13.98 20.34 10.50
C PRO A 121 14.16 21.81 10.89
N ASN A 122 15.27 22.11 11.58
CA ASN A 122 15.72 23.48 11.68
C ASN A 122 16.23 23.94 10.30
N TRP A 123 15.37 24.64 9.55
CA TRP A 123 15.66 25.10 8.19
C TRP A 123 16.84 26.07 8.12
N GLU A 124 17.04 26.91 9.14
CA GLU A 124 18.18 27.83 9.20
C GLU A 124 19.50 27.05 9.32
N LEU A 125 19.56 26.08 10.24
CA LEU A 125 20.72 25.19 10.40
C LEU A 125 20.98 24.35 9.14
N TYR A 126 19.92 23.86 8.48
CA TYR A 126 20.07 23.14 7.22
C TYR A 126 20.69 24.03 6.14
N TYR A 127 20.20 25.26 5.99
CA TYR A 127 20.72 26.22 5.03
C TYR A 127 22.19 26.56 5.30
N GLU A 128 22.55 26.82 6.57
CA GLU A 128 23.93 27.11 6.96
C GLU A 128 24.90 25.96 6.66
N ARG A 129 24.46 24.71 6.80
CA ARG A 129 25.32 23.54 6.62
C ARG A 129 25.46 23.08 5.17
N PHE A 130 24.44 23.24 4.35
CA PHE A 130 24.36 22.59 3.04
C PHE A 130 24.18 23.55 1.86
N MET A 131 23.80 24.81 2.08
CA MET A 131 23.49 25.77 1.01
C MET A 131 24.41 27.00 0.95
N LYS A 132 25.26 27.21 1.98
CA LYS A 132 26.37 28.17 1.96
C LYS A 132 27.67 27.46 1.61
#